data_AF-A0AA93B891-F1
#
_entry.id   AF-A0AA93B891-F1
#
_cell.length_a   1.000
_cell.length_b   1.000
_cell.length_c   1.000
_cell.angle_alpha   90.00
_cell.angle_beta   90.00
_cell.angle_gamma   90.00
#
_symmetry.space_group_name_H-M   'P 1'
#
loop_
_entity.id
_entity.type
_entity.pdbx_description
1 polymer ?
#
loop_
_entity_poly.entity_id
_entity_poly.type
_entity_poly.pdbx_seq_one_letter_code
_entity_poly.pdbx_strand_id
1 'polypeptide(L)' 'SVERTLLDDRYQKGMEKGKEEGIAEGMEKGMNQKALEIAKNMLAMGLSAEQVAKATQLSLEIIKNLNNS' A
#
# COMPACT_ATOMS: atom_id res chain seq x y z
N SER A 1 27.01 23.98 25.05
CA SER A 1 27.74 23.50 23.86
C SER A 1 26.79 23.31 22.70
N VAL A 2 27.07 23.96 21.58
CA VAL A 2 26.40 23.81 20.27
C VAL A 2 26.31 22.35 19.80
N GLU A 3 27.22 21.48 20.27
CA GLU A 3 27.24 20.05 19.95
C GLU A 3 26.03 19.27 20.50
N ARG A 4 25.45 19.69 21.64
CA ARG A 4 24.33 18.97 22.26
C ARG A 4 23.03 19.19 21.48
N THR A 5 22.80 20.41 21.00
CA THR A 5 21.64 20.79 20.18
C THR A 5 21.64 20.12 18.81
N LEU A 6 22.82 19.97 18.17
CA LEU A 6 22.95 19.30 16.88
C LEU A 6 22.65 17.79 16.92
N LEU A 7 22.86 17.16 18.09
CA LEU A 7 22.55 15.74 18.31
C LEU A 7 21.05 15.52 18.49
N ASP A 8 20.38 16.38 19.26
CA ASP A 8 18.93 16.35 19.42
C ASP A 8 18.20 16.56 18.09
N ASP A 9 18.66 17.52 17.27
CA ASP A 9 18.09 17.83 15.95
C ASP A 9 18.20 16.64 14.98
N ARG A 10 19.33 15.92 15.01
CA ARG A 10 19.53 14.72 14.17
C ARG A 10 18.70 13.55 14.64
N TYR A 11 18.54 13.38 15.94
CA TYR A 11 17.72 12.31 16.52
C TYR A 11 16.23 12.51 16.20
N GLN A 12 15.72 13.74 16.37
CA GLN A 12 14.33 14.06 16.01
C GLN A 12 14.06 13.84 14.52
N LYS A 13 14.93 14.35 13.63
CA LYS A 13 14.81 14.13 12.18
C LYS A 13 14.85 12.65 11.80
N GLY A 14 15.68 11.85 12.48
CA GLY A 14 15.75 10.40 12.28
C GLY A 14 14.45 9.67 12.67
N MET A 15 13.85 10.04 13.81
CA MET A 15 12.57 9.47 14.25
C MET A 15 11.41 9.88 13.34
N GLU A 16 11.36 11.15 12.92
CA GLU A 16 10.31 11.66 12.04
C GLU A 16 10.34 10.94 10.70
N LYS A 17 11.53 10.82 10.10
CA LYS A 17 11.73 10.11 8.83
C LYS A 17 11.36 8.63 8.94
N GLY A 18 11.80 7.93 9.99
CA GLY A 18 11.46 6.53 10.19
C GLY A 18 9.97 6.28 10.43
N LYS A 19 9.28 7.21 11.11
CA LYS A 19 7.82 7.15 11.29
C LYS A 19 7.08 7.38 9.98
N GLU A 20 7.51 8.37 9.19
CA GLU A 20 6.89 8.68 7.90
C GLU A 20 7.06 7.54 6.89
N GLU A 21 8.27 6.97 6.79
CA GLU A 21 8.56 5.78 5.97
C GLU A 21 7.71 4.58 6.42
N GLY A 22 7.63 4.30 7.73
CA GLY A 22 6.83 3.20 8.25
C GLY A 22 5.32 3.36 8.01
N ILE A 23 4.80 4.59 8.11
CA ILE A 23 3.39 4.89 7.81
C ILE A 23 3.13 4.71 6.31
N ALA A 24 3.99 5.24 5.45
CA ALA A 24 3.85 5.13 4.00
C ALA A 24 3.86 3.66 3.55
N GLU A 25 4.82 2.86 4.01
CA GLU A 25 4.88 1.43 3.70
C GLU A 25 3.65 0.67 4.23
N GLY A 26 3.22 0.97 5.46
CA GLY A 26 2.03 0.33 6.05
C GLY A 26 0.75 0.66 5.28
N MET A 27 0.62 1.91 4.85
CA MET A 27 -0.50 2.39 4.05
C MET A 27 -0.51 1.73 2.66
N GLU A 28 0.63 1.67 1.99
CA GLU A 28 0.77 1.05 0.67
C GLU A 28 0.44 -0.46 0.73
N LYS A 29 0.97 -1.19 1.73
CA LYS A 29 0.66 -2.61 1.95
C LYS A 29 -0.82 -2.82 2.22
N GLY A 30 -1.43 -2.00 3.09
CA GLY A 30 -2.85 -2.08 3.43
C GLY A 30 -3.76 -1.76 2.25
N MET A 31 -3.42 -0.74 1.44
CA MET A 31 -4.17 -0.38 0.24
C MET A 31 -4.13 -1.50 -0.80
N ASN A 32 -2.95 -2.10 -1.04
CA ASN A 32 -2.81 -3.23 -1.95
C ASN A 32 -3.62 -4.44 -1.50
N GLN A 33 -3.58 -4.80 -0.20
CA GLN A 33 -4.37 -5.92 0.33
C GLN A 33 -5.88 -5.68 0.15
N LYS A 34 -6.35 -4.48 0.45
CA LYS A 34 -7.77 -4.13 0.30
C LYS A 34 -8.21 -4.16 -1.17
N ALA A 35 -7.38 -3.67 -2.09
CA ALA A 35 -7.67 -3.73 -3.52
C ALA A 35 -7.79 -5.18 -4.03
N LEU A 36 -6.91 -6.08 -3.56
CA LEU A 36 -6.97 -7.51 -3.91
C LEU A 36 -8.22 -8.19 -3.37
N GLU A 37 -8.64 -7.88 -2.14
CA GLU A 37 -9.84 -8.46 -1.54
C GLU A 37 -11.12 -7.99 -2.25
N ILE A 38 -11.20 -6.69 -2.56
CA ILE A 38 -12.28 -6.13 -3.38
C ILE A 38 -12.31 -6.80 -4.75
N ALA A 39 -11.15 -7.00 -5.38
CA ALA A 39 -11.06 -7.66 -6.67
C ALA A 39 -11.61 -9.09 -6.62
N LYS A 40 -11.22 -9.89 -5.61
CA LYS A 40 -11.75 -11.25 -5.42
C LYS A 40 -13.25 -11.27 -5.24
N ASN A 41 -13.79 -10.38 -4.40
CA ASN A 41 -15.25 -10.29 -4.18
C ASN A 41 -15.99 -9.92 -5.46
N MET A 42 -15.46 -8.96 -6.23
CA MET A 42 -16.06 -8.56 -7.50
C MET A 42 -16.06 -9.69 -8.53
N LEU A 43 -14.95 -10.43 -8.66
CA LEU A 43 -14.88 -11.62 -9.52
C LEU A 43 -15.89 -12.68 -9.08
N ALA A 44 -16.02 -12.93 -7.77
CA ALA A 44 -17.01 -13.86 -7.22
C ALA A 44 -18.46 -13.42 -7.48
N MET A 45 -18.71 -12.12 -7.62
CA MET A 45 -20.00 -11.56 -8.04
C MET A 45 -20.27 -11.69 -9.55
N GLY A 46 -19.33 -12.24 -10.33
CA GLY A 46 -19.46 -12.44 -11.78
C GLY A 46 -19.07 -11.23 -12.63
N LEU A 47 -18.39 -10.24 -12.05
CA LEU A 47 -17.84 -9.11 -12.82
C LEU A 47 -16.66 -9.58 -13.70
N SER A 48 -16.52 -8.98 -14.88
CA SER A 48 -15.39 -9.27 -15.77
C SER A 48 -14.07 -8.75 -15.21
N ALA A 49 -12.97 -9.43 -15.50
CA ALA A 49 -11.63 -9.02 -15.07
C ALA A 49 -11.30 -7.56 -15.45
N GLU A 50 -11.81 -7.06 -16.58
CA GLU A 50 -11.63 -5.69 -17.05
C GLU A 50 -12.36 -4.67 -16.17
N GLN A 51 -13.59 -4.97 -15.75
CA GLN A 51 -14.35 -4.12 -14.83
C GLN A 51 -13.68 -4.09 -13.46
N VAL A 52 -13.21 -5.24 -12.98
CA VAL A 52 -12.52 -5.36 -11.70
C VAL A 52 -11.20 -4.59 -11.72
N ALA A 53 -10.39 -4.74 -12.76
CA ALA A 53 -9.14 -4.00 -12.95
C ALA A 53 -9.38 -2.48 -12.90
N LYS A 54 -10.43 -2.00 -13.60
CA LYS A 54 -10.79 -0.58 -13.60
C LYS A 54 -11.24 -0.08 -12.22
N ALA A 55 -12.03 -0.87 -11.49
CA ALA A 55 -12.57 -0.47 -10.19
C ALA A 55 -11.54 -0.50 -9.06
N THR A 56 -10.58 -1.42 -9.13
CA THR A 56 -9.54 -1.62 -8.11
C THR A 56 -8.23 -0.94 -8.45
N GLN A 57 -8.13 -0.36 -9.65
CA GLN A 57 -6.89 0.20 -10.23
C GLN A 57 -5.73 -0.81 -10.28
N LEU A 58 -6.06 -2.11 -10.27
CA LEU A 58 -5.09 -3.18 -10.43
C LEU A 58 -4.92 -3.54 -11.90
N SER A 59 -3.74 -4.02 -12.26
CA SER A 59 -3.46 -4.51 -13.60
C SER A 59 -4.32 -5.73 -13.94
N LEU A 60 -4.77 -5.83 -15.20
CA LEU A 60 -5.57 -6.96 -15.67
C LEU A 60 -4.89 -8.31 -15.43
N GLU A 61 -3.55 -8.35 -15.50
CA GLU A 61 -2.75 -9.55 -15.20
C GLU A 61 -2.91 -10.00 -13.74
N ILE A 62 -2.88 -9.07 -12.78
CA ILE A 62 -3.10 -9.36 -11.36
C ILE A 62 -4.50 -9.95 -11.18
N ILE A 63 -5.52 -9.33 -11.79
CA ILE A 63 -6.90 -9.80 -11.70
C ILE A 63 -7.08 -11.19 -12.31
N LYS A 64 -6.43 -11.48 -13.46
CA LYS A 64 -6.46 -12.81 -14.08
C LYS A 64 -5.78 -13.86 -13.20
N ASN A 65 -4.68 -13.51 -12.54
CA ASN A 65 -4.01 -14.40 -11.58
C ASN A 65 -4.89 -14.68 -10.35
N LEU A 66 -5.73 -13.73 -9.91
CA LEU A 66 -6.68 -13.95 -8.82
C LEU A 66 -7.80 -14.93 -9.15
N ASN A 67 -8.19 -15.04 -10.43
CA ASN A 67 -9.29 -15.93 -10.87
C ASN A 67 -8.84 -17.38 -11.13
N ASN A 68 -7.52 -17.63 -11.21
CA ASN A 68 -6.96 -18.96 -11.50
C ASN A 68 -6.47 -19.71 -10.24
N SER A 69 -6.84 -19.25 -9.03
CA SER A 69 -6.50 -19.89 -7.75
C SER A 69 -7.64 -20.70 -7.17
#